data_AF-A0A1H4NFY0-F1
#
_entry.id   AF-A0A1H4NFY0-F1
#
_cell.length_a   1.000
_cell.length_b   1.000
_cell.length_c   1.000
_cell.angle_alpha   90.00
_cell.angle_beta   90.00
_cell.angle_gamma   90.00
#
_symmetry.space_group_name_H-M   'P 1'
#
loop_
_entity.id
_entity.type
_entity.pdbx_description
1 polymer ?
#
loop_
_entity_poly.entity_id
_entity_poly.type
_entity_poly.pdbx_seq_one_letter_code
_entity_poly.pdbx_strand_id
1 'polypeptide(L)'
;MSMTVHTTSDARSGLNSVLKRFREKGITAEPLVFGSHRKPEAVVVPFELFERLLPALEEVLLADKVRERLDDPRPSESFDDVARAVGIDPGSF
;
A
#
# COMPACT_ATOMS: atom_id res chain seq x y z
N MET A 1 6.49 19.76 -1.35
CA MET A 1 5.01 19.82 -1.40
C MET A 1 4.52 19.64 0.03
N SER A 2 3.93 20.67 0.66
CA SER A 2 3.39 20.52 2.03
C SER A 2 1.93 20.12 1.96
N MET A 3 1.56 18.98 2.54
CA MET A 3 0.16 18.57 2.67
C MET A 3 -0.44 19.19 3.92
N THR A 4 -1.63 19.79 3.77
CA THR A 4 -2.40 20.31 4.91
C THR A 4 -2.94 19.14 5.74
N VAL A 5 -2.69 19.15 7.05
CA VAL A 5 -3.20 18.13 7.98
C VAL A 5 -4.42 18.65 8.73
N HIS A 6 -5.55 17.98 8.55
CA HIS A 6 -6.80 18.28 9.22
C HIS A 6 -6.89 17.55 10.57
N THR A 7 -7.67 18.09 11.51
CA THR A 7 -8.06 17.29 12.68
C THR A 7 -9.05 16.21 12.25
N THR A 8 -9.17 15.14 13.04
CA THR A 8 -10.18 14.09 12.79
C THR A 8 -11.60 14.66 12.77
N SER A 9 -11.89 15.68 13.59
CA SER A 9 -13.19 16.37 13.61
C SER A 9 -13.43 17.14 12.31
N ASP A 10 -12.43 17.90 11.83
CA ASP A 10 -12.53 18.65 10.57
C ASP A 10 -12.72 17.69 9.39
N ALA A 11 -11.93 16.60 9.34
CA ALA A 11 -12.01 15.57 8.32
C ALA A 11 -13.41 14.92 8.28
N ARG A 12 -13.98 14.58 9.43
CA ARG A 12 -15.35 14.04 9.53
C ARG A 12 -16.38 15.01 8.99
N SER A 13 -16.29 16.29 9.38
CA SER A 13 -17.24 17.31 8.93
C SER A 13 -17.14 17.63 7.44
N GLY A 14 -15.93 17.53 6.87
CA GLY A 14 -15.63 17.88 5.48
C GLY A 14 -15.70 16.72 4.48
N LEU A 15 -15.98 15.49 4.91
CA LEU A 15 -15.82 14.30 4.08
C LEU A 15 -16.66 14.35 2.79
N ASN A 16 -17.90 14.83 2.85
CA ASN A 16 -18.76 14.96 1.67
C ASN A 16 -18.16 15.89 0.60
N SER A 17 -17.53 16.99 1.02
CA SER A 17 -16.85 17.92 0.11
C SER A 17 -15.61 17.29 -0.51
N VAL A 18 -14.88 16.45 0.24
CA VAL A 18 -13.75 15.69 -0.28
C VAL A 18 -14.21 14.68 -1.33
N LEU A 19 -15.27 13.92 -1.05
CA LEU A 19 -15.82 12.96 -2.02
C LEU A 19 -16.35 13.65 -3.29
N LYS A 20 -16.96 14.84 -3.15
CA LYS A 20 -17.34 15.66 -4.30
C LYS A 20 -16.12 16.04 -5.14
N ARG A 21 -15.06 16.53 -4.50
CA ARG A 21 -13.79 16.86 -5.18
C ARG A 21 -13.19 15.65 -5.90
N PHE A 22 -13.24 14.46 -5.31
CA PHE A 22 -12.74 13.23 -5.94
C PHE A 22 -13.54 12.88 -7.19
N ARG A 23 -14.86 13.00 -7.18
CA ARG A 23 -15.70 12.80 -8.37
C ARG A 23 -15.38 13.81 -9.49
N GLU A 24 -15.10 15.06 -9.13
CA GLU A 24 -14.83 16.12 -10.10
C GLU A 24 -13.43 16.08 -10.69
N LYS A 25 -12.41 15.69 -9.89
CA LYS A 25 -10.99 15.79 -10.28
C LYS A 25 -10.30 14.44 -10.49
N GLY A 26 -10.98 13.33 -10.19
CA GLY A 26 -10.44 11.98 -10.33
C GLY A 26 -9.11 11.80 -9.60
N ILE A 27 -8.17 11.09 -10.23
CA ILE A 27 -6.83 10.79 -9.69
C ILE A 27 -5.98 12.02 -9.36
N THR A 28 -6.32 13.20 -9.90
CA THR A 28 -5.58 14.46 -9.68
C THR A 28 -6.11 15.24 -8.48
N ALA A 29 -7.16 14.75 -7.82
CA ALA A 29 -7.73 15.41 -6.66
C ALA A 29 -6.75 15.46 -5.48
N GLU A 30 -6.70 16.59 -4.79
CA GLU A 30 -5.87 16.73 -3.59
C GLU A 30 -6.32 15.77 -2.48
N PRO A 31 -5.41 14.93 -1.94
CA PRO A 31 -5.70 14.02 -0.84
C PRO A 31 -6.15 14.74 0.43
N LEU A 32 -6.94 14.06 1.26
CA LEU A 32 -7.25 14.52 2.61
C LEU A 32 -6.28 13.85 3.59
N VAL A 33 -5.41 14.60 4.24
CA VAL A 33 -4.57 14.12 5.34
C VAL A 33 -5.16 14.55 6.66
N PHE A 34 -5.21 13.65 7.63
CA PHE A 34 -5.78 13.97 8.94
C PHE A 34 -5.17 13.16 10.08
N GLY A 35 -5.39 13.63 11.30
CA GLY A 35 -5.05 12.93 12.54
C GLY A 35 -5.16 13.81 13.78
N SER A 36 -4.79 13.25 14.91
CA SER A 36 -4.87 13.92 16.21
C SER A 36 -3.90 15.11 16.28
N HIS A 37 -4.36 16.24 16.83
CA HIS A 37 -3.55 17.46 16.99
C HIS A 37 -2.82 17.92 15.71
N ARG A 38 -3.43 17.69 14.53
CA ARG A 38 -2.83 17.99 13.21
C ARG A 38 -1.52 17.22 12.93
N LYS A 39 -1.32 16.09 13.60
CA LYS A 39 -0.31 15.10 13.23
C LYS A 39 -0.87 14.24 12.08
N PRO A 40 -0.11 13.97 11.00
CA PRO A 40 -0.57 13.09 9.94
C PRO A 40 -0.63 11.65 10.47
N GLU A 41 -1.82 11.05 10.44
CA GLU A 41 -2.05 9.65 10.87
C GLU A 41 -2.70 8.84 9.75
N ALA A 42 -3.55 9.45 8.93
CA ALA A 42 -4.21 8.80 7.81
C ALA A 42 -4.35 9.75 6.62
N VAL A 43 -4.53 9.14 5.44
CA VAL A 43 -4.84 9.83 4.19
C VAL A 43 -6.05 9.19 3.53
N VAL A 44 -6.93 10.00 2.97
CA VAL A 44 -7.99 9.56 2.05
C VAL A 44 -7.62 10.03 0.65
N VAL A 45 -7.66 9.11 -0.31
CA VAL A 45 -7.37 9.34 -1.72
C VAL A 45 -8.55 8.90 -2.59
N PRO A 46 -8.64 9.34 -3.86
CA PRO A 46 -9.55 8.73 -4.83
C PRO A 46 -9.31 7.22 -4.93
N PHE A 47 -10.39 6.45 -5.05
CA PHE A 47 -10.29 4.99 -5.12
C PHE A 47 -9.43 4.51 -6.31
N GLU A 48 -9.62 5.10 -7.48
CA GLU A 48 -8.79 4.80 -8.66
C GLU A 48 -7.29 5.08 -8.42
N LEU A 49 -6.96 6.11 -7.63
CA LEU A 49 -5.56 6.36 -7.25
C LEU A 49 -5.05 5.27 -6.30
N PHE A 50 -5.87 4.84 -5.34
CA PHE A 50 -5.52 3.72 -4.46
C PHE A 50 -5.24 2.43 -5.24
N GLU A 51 -6.08 2.09 -6.22
CA GLU A 51 -5.87 0.90 -7.08
C GLU A 51 -4.52 0.96 -7.82
N ARG A 52 -4.15 2.13 -8.35
CA ARG A 52 -2.86 2.32 -9.01
C ARG A 52 -1.67 2.22 -8.05
N LEU A 53 -1.88 2.50 -6.76
CA LEU A 53 -0.84 2.44 -5.73
C LEU A 53 -0.68 1.04 -5.11
N LEU A 54 -1.66 0.15 -5.26
CA LEU A 54 -1.62 -1.21 -4.66
C LEU A 54 -0.32 -1.97 -4.97
N PRO A 55 0.19 -2.02 -6.22
CA PRO A 55 1.45 -2.74 -6.51
C PRO A 55 2.64 -2.17 -5.73
N ALA A 56 2.75 -0.84 -5.64
CA ALA A 56 3.82 -0.20 -4.89
C ALA A 56 3.69 -0.40 -3.37
N LEU A 57 2.47 -0.47 -2.85
CA LEU A 57 2.22 -0.79 -1.44
C LEU A 57 2.68 -2.23 -1.11
N GLU A 58 2.41 -3.18 -2.00
CA GLU A 58 2.87 -4.57 -1.83
C GLU A 58 4.40 -4.64 -1.77
N GLU A 59 5.11 -3.94 -2.65
CA GLU A 59 6.57 -3.87 -2.62
C GLU A 59 7.09 -3.31 -1.29
N VAL A 60 6.52 -2.21 -0.79
CA VAL A 60 6.93 -1.59 0.48
C VAL A 60 6.68 -2.53 1.66
N LEU A 61 5.51 -3.17 1.71
CA LEU A 61 5.15 -4.09 2.80
C LEU A 61 5.96 -5.39 2.76
N LEU A 62 6.41 -5.81 1.58
CA LEU A 62 7.21 -7.01 1.40
C LEU A 62 8.71 -6.76 1.61
N ALA A 63 9.20 -5.54 1.39
CA ALA A 63 10.62 -5.20 1.40
C ALA A 63 11.35 -5.66 2.67
N ASP A 64 10.74 -5.48 3.85
CA ASP A 64 11.38 -5.89 5.11
C ASP A 64 11.47 -7.40 5.24
N LYS A 65 10.45 -8.15 4.82
CA LYS A 65 10.48 -9.62 4.79
C LYS A 65 11.48 -10.15 3.77
N VAL A 66 11.68 -9.45 2.65
CA VAL A 66 12.67 -9.82 1.65
C VAL A 66 14.08 -9.60 2.21
N ARG A 67 14.34 -8.45 2.84
CA ARG A 67 15.62 -8.19 3.51
C ARG A 67 15.92 -9.24 4.58
N GLU A 68 14.96 -9.51 5.45
CA GLU A 68 15.08 -10.54 6.49
C GLU A 68 15.46 -11.91 5.89
N ARG A 69 14.83 -12.32 4.79
CA ARG A 69 15.15 -13.58 4.12
C ARG A 69 16.51 -13.58 3.41
N LEU A 70 16.93 -12.45 2.86
CA LEU A 70 18.25 -12.35 2.20
C LEU A 70 19.39 -12.34 3.21
N ASP A 71 19.14 -11.82 4.42
CA ASP A 71 20.11 -11.81 5.52
C ASP A 71 20.11 -13.12 6.33
N ASP A 72 19.14 -14.01 6.10
CA ASP A 72 19.06 -15.32 6.74
C ASP A 72 20.19 -16.23 6.21
N PRO A 73 21.10 -16.73 7.08
CA PRO A 73 22.22 -17.55 6.66
C PRO A 73 21.82 -18.97 6.23
N ARG A 74 20.55 -19.36 6.40
CA ARG A 74 20.06 -20.65 5.91
C ARG A 74 20.20 -20.73 4.38
N PRO A 75 20.67 -21.86 3.83
CA PRO A 75 20.74 -22.02 2.39
C PRO A 75 19.36 -21.86 1.77
N SER A 76 19.26 -21.08 0.71
CA SER A 76 18.07 -21.08 -0.14
C SER A 76 17.97 -22.42 -0.86
N GLU A 77 16.84 -23.11 -0.74
CA GLU A 77 16.53 -24.29 -1.54
C GLU A 77 16.05 -23.86 -2.93
N SER A 78 16.46 -24.60 -3.97
CA SER A 78 15.95 -24.39 -5.33
C SER A 78 14.48 -24.77 -5.40
N PHE A 79 13.69 -24.02 -6.18
CA PHE A 79 12.30 -24.34 -6.44
C PHE A 79 12.11 -25.77 -6.98
N ASP A 80 13.01 -26.22 -7.86
CA ASP A 80 12.93 -27.56 -8.45
C ASP A 80 13.16 -28.67 -7.43
N ASP A 81 14.02 -28.42 -6.44
CA ASP A 81 14.32 -29.39 -5.38
C ASP A 81 13.14 -29.49 -4.41
N VAL A 82 12.52 -28.35 -4.07
CA VAL A 82 11.28 -28.30 -3.28
C VAL A 82 10.13 -28.99 -4.02
N ALA A 83 9.93 -28.68 -5.29
CA ALA A 83 8.88 -29.28 -6.12
C ALA A 83 9.03 -30.80 -6.17
N ARG A 84 10.24 -31.30 -6.45
CA ARG A 84 10.54 -32.74 -6.40
C ARG A 84 10.31 -33.35 -5.01
N ALA A 85 10.67 -32.66 -3.93
CA ALA A 85 10.47 -33.13 -2.57
C ALA A 85 8.99 -33.30 -2.17
N VAL A 86 8.09 -32.51 -2.75
CA VAL A 86 6.63 -32.61 -2.52
C VAL A 86 5.90 -33.43 -3.60
N GLY A 87 6.63 -34.06 -4.52
CA GLY A 87 6.06 -34.91 -5.58
C GLY A 87 5.44 -34.14 -6.75
N ILE A 88 5.81 -32.88 -6.93
CA ILE A 88 5.41 -32.05 -8.07
C ILE A 88 6.53 -32.11 -9.13
N ASP A 89 6.17 -32.39 -10.38
CA ASP A 89 7.10 -32.27 -11.51
C ASP A 89 7.03 -30.84 -12.10
N PRO A 90 8.03 -29.98 -11.90
CA PRO A 90 8.02 -28.62 -12.42
C PRO A 90 8.03 -28.56 -13.95
N GLY A 91 8.43 -29.62 -14.66
CA GLY A 91 8.43 -29.69 -16.12
C GLY A 91 7.07 -30.06 -16.75
N SER A 92 6.04 -30.27 -15.92
CA SER A 92 4.71 -30.71 -16.36
C SER A 92 3.71 -29.57 -16.67
N PHE A 93 4.16 -28.30 -16.63
CA PHE A 93 3.39 -27.09 -16.94
C PHE A 93 3.94 -26.34 -18.16
#